data_AF-A0A015YFV8-F1
#
_entry.id   AF-A0A015YFV8-F1
#
_cell.length_a   1.000
_cell.length_b   1.000
_cell.length_c   1.000
_cell.angle_alpha   90.00
_cell.angle_beta   90.00
_cell.angle_gamma   90.00
#
_symmetry.space_group_name_H-M   'P 1'
#
loop_
_entity.id
_entity.type
_entity.pdbx_description
1 polymer ?
#
loop_
_entity_poly.entity_id
_entity_poly.type
_entity_poly.pdbx_seq_one_letter_code
_entity_poly.pdbx_strand_id
1 'polypeptide(L)'
;MQDKSIHQFSSGLFAPVAGSFVMEAIEHMIPWLITMFFVILCDLATGCRKSLLMGERVRFSRAWRATMGKMVTYFSFVIMVVMINEASGGRYNIDIFACLSVCFIEGCSIISNILKPKGYDFNLIVAIGLFAKKVFKIEKEDLKEVITKKEEDKK
;
A
#
# COMPACT_ATOMS: atom_id res chain seq x y z
N MET A 1 -34.99 36.88 -3.21
CA MET A 1 -33.61 37.41 -3.41
C MET A 1 -32.65 36.90 -2.34
N GLN A 2 -33.11 36.71 -1.10
CA GLN A 2 -32.30 36.25 0.04
C GLN A 2 -31.67 34.84 -0.16
N ASP A 3 -32.37 33.91 -0.80
CA ASP A 3 -31.82 32.57 -1.09
C ASP A 3 -30.68 32.58 -2.13
N LYS A 4 -30.76 33.45 -3.14
CA LYS A 4 -29.68 33.59 -4.15
C LYS A 4 -28.41 34.17 -3.53
N SER A 5 -28.54 35.12 -2.60
CA SER A 5 -27.39 35.66 -1.87
C SER A 5 -26.77 34.65 -0.90
N ILE A 6 -27.56 33.78 -0.26
CA ILE A 6 -27.03 32.73 0.62
C ILE A 6 -26.34 31.65 -0.21
N HIS A 7 -26.90 31.25 -1.36
CA HIS A 7 -26.22 30.34 -2.29
C HIS A 7 -24.94 30.95 -2.88
N GLN A 8 -24.93 32.24 -3.22
CA GLN A 8 -23.76 32.93 -3.76
C GLN A 8 -22.69 33.22 -2.71
N PHE A 9 -23.08 33.42 -1.45
CA PHE A 9 -22.17 33.55 -0.31
C PHE A 9 -21.60 32.19 0.11
N SER A 10 -22.45 31.15 0.18
CA SER A 10 -22.02 29.77 0.42
C SER A 10 -21.10 29.28 -0.68
N SER A 11 -21.43 29.47 -1.97
CA SER A 11 -20.55 29.12 -3.09
C SER A 11 -19.31 30.01 -3.17
N GLY A 12 -19.41 31.29 -2.81
CA GLY A 12 -18.28 32.22 -2.78
C GLY A 12 -17.24 31.92 -1.70
N LEU A 13 -17.64 31.34 -0.57
CA LEU A 13 -16.74 30.93 0.52
C LEU A 13 -16.29 29.46 0.42
N PHE A 14 -17.19 28.53 0.05
CA PHE A 14 -16.85 27.11 -0.06
C PHE A 14 -16.00 26.80 -1.30
N ALA A 15 -16.24 27.44 -2.44
CA ALA A 15 -15.49 27.12 -3.67
C ALA A 15 -13.97 27.33 -3.53
N PRO A 16 -13.46 28.44 -2.96
CA PRO A 16 -12.03 28.61 -2.76
C PRO A 16 -11.46 27.65 -1.70
N VAL A 17 -12.20 27.35 -0.63
CA VAL A 17 -11.76 26.40 0.42
C VAL A 17 -11.72 24.96 -0.08
N ALA A 18 -12.74 24.54 -0.83
CA ALA A 18 -12.75 23.23 -1.49
C ALA A 18 -11.68 23.16 -2.59
N GLY A 19 -11.47 24.25 -3.33
CA GLY A 19 -10.41 24.37 -4.34
C GLY A 19 -9.02 24.22 -3.75
N SER A 20 -8.71 24.93 -2.65
CA SER A 20 -7.41 24.81 -1.97
C SER A 20 -7.19 23.41 -1.43
N PHE A 21 -8.22 22.81 -0.80
CA PHE A 21 -8.15 21.43 -0.31
C PHE A 21 -7.85 20.42 -1.43
N VAL A 22 -8.49 20.54 -2.58
CA VAL A 22 -8.25 19.64 -3.73
C VAL A 22 -6.85 19.84 -4.31
N MET A 23 -6.38 21.08 -4.41
CA MET A 23 -5.03 21.36 -4.92
C MET A 23 -3.95 20.79 -4.00
N GLU A 24 -4.10 20.97 -2.68
CA GLU A 24 -3.19 20.44 -1.68
C GLU A 24 -3.21 18.91 -1.65
N ALA A 25 -4.40 18.30 -1.75
CA ALA A 25 -4.53 16.84 -1.89
C ALA A 25 -3.87 16.31 -3.17
N ILE A 26 -3.98 17.01 -4.31
CA ILE A 26 -3.33 16.58 -5.55
C ILE A 26 -1.82 16.66 -5.42
N GLU A 27 -1.28 17.74 -4.83
CA GLU A 27 0.16 17.93 -4.66
C GLU A 27 0.78 16.83 -3.79
N HIS A 28 0.14 16.46 -2.68
CA HIS A 28 0.58 15.36 -1.83
C HIS A 28 0.38 13.97 -2.48
N MET A 29 -0.59 13.82 -3.39
CA MET A 29 -0.88 12.55 -4.04
C MET A 29 0.13 12.15 -5.12
N ILE A 30 0.60 13.11 -5.92
CA ILE A 30 1.53 12.86 -7.04
C ILE A 30 2.76 12.04 -6.64
N PRO A 31 3.54 12.38 -5.59
CA PRO A 31 4.73 11.60 -5.24
C PRO A 31 4.38 10.16 -4.87
N TRP A 32 3.30 9.94 -4.10
CA TRP A 32 2.87 8.61 -3.68
C TRP A 32 2.40 7.74 -4.85
N LEU A 33 1.70 8.32 -5.83
CA LEU A 33 1.31 7.60 -7.04
C LEU A 33 2.53 7.14 -7.85
N ILE A 34 3.54 8.02 -8.00
CA ILE A 34 4.78 7.68 -8.69
C ILE A 34 5.50 6.54 -7.94
N THR A 35 5.62 6.64 -6.61
CA THR A 35 6.24 5.59 -5.78
C THR A 35 5.53 4.25 -5.95
N MET A 36 4.19 4.21 -5.86
CA MET A 36 3.43 2.96 -6.03
C MET A 36 3.61 2.36 -7.41
N PHE A 37 3.66 3.19 -8.46
CA PHE A 37 3.91 2.73 -9.81
C PHE A 37 5.26 2.01 -9.93
N PHE A 38 6.34 2.58 -9.39
CA PHE A 38 7.65 1.95 -9.39
C PHE A 38 7.69 0.65 -8.58
N VAL A 39 7.05 0.62 -7.40
CA VAL A 39 6.96 -0.58 -6.56
C VAL A 39 6.29 -1.73 -7.31
N ILE A 40 5.19 -1.46 -8.00
CA ILE A 40 4.46 -2.45 -8.80
C ILE A 40 5.31 -2.96 -9.97
N LEU A 41 6.04 -2.07 -10.65
CA LEU A 41 6.96 -2.46 -11.72
C LEU A 41 8.09 -3.36 -11.21
N CYS A 42 8.67 -3.05 -10.04
CA CYS A 42 9.69 -3.87 -9.41
C CYS A 42 9.15 -5.25 -9.00
N ASP A 43 7.94 -5.33 -8.45
CA ASP A 43 7.30 -6.61 -8.12
C ASP A 43 7.02 -7.46 -9.37
N LEU A 44 6.53 -6.84 -10.46
CA LEU A 44 6.35 -7.53 -11.73
C LEU A 44 7.68 -8.02 -12.31
N ALA A 45 8.71 -7.17 -12.36
CA ALA A 45 10.02 -7.51 -12.92
C ALA A 45 10.68 -8.67 -12.16
N THR A 46 10.61 -8.65 -10.83
CA THR A 46 11.16 -9.72 -9.98
C THR A 46 10.32 -10.99 -10.05
N GLY A 47 8.99 -10.89 -10.12
CA GLY A 47 8.10 -12.03 -10.36
C GLY A 47 8.37 -12.72 -11.70
N CYS A 48 8.54 -11.94 -12.77
CA CYS A 48 8.92 -12.46 -14.10
C CYS A 48 10.32 -13.11 -14.06
N ARG A 49 11.31 -12.46 -13.45
CA ARG A 49 12.67 -13.01 -13.32
C ARG A 49 12.71 -14.31 -12.54
N LYS A 50 11.97 -14.38 -11.42
CA LYS A 50 11.81 -15.60 -10.62
C LYS A 50 11.30 -16.74 -11.48
N SER A 51 10.22 -16.53 -12.21
CA SER A 51 9.61 -17.60 -12.99
C SER A 51 10.45 -18.03 -14.18
N LEU A 52 11.23 -17.11 -14.77
CA LEU A 52 12.20 -17.45 -15.81
C LEU A 52 13.31 -18.35 -15.25
N LEU A 53 13.84 -18.02 -14.07
CA LEU A 53 14.91 -18.79 -13.40
C LEU A 53 14.43 -20.16 -12.90
N MET A 54 13.16 -20.28 -12.51
CA MET A 54 12.55 -21.53 -12.05
C MET A 54 12.05 -22.42 -13.21
N GLY A 55 12.13 -21.97 -14.46
CA GLY A 55 11.61 -22.70 -15.63
C GLY A 55 10.07 -22.84 -15.63
N GLU A 56 9.36 -22.12 -14.76
CA GLU A 56 7.91 -22.16 -14.68
C GLU A 56 7.29 -21.41 -15.87
N ARG A 57 6.29 -22.01 -16.52
CA ARG A 57 5.55 -21.40 -17.63
C ARG A 57 4.68 -20.24 -17.10
N VAL A 58 5.22 -19.03 -17.07
CA VAL A 58 4.40 -17.82 -16.86
C VAL A 58 3.49 -17.64 -18.06
N ARG A 59 2.18 -17.68 -17.81
CA ARG A 59 1.24 -17.09 -18.75
C ARG A 59 1.27 -15.58 -18.53
N PHE A 60 1.96 -14.83 -19.40
CA PHE A 60 2.07 -13.36 -19.32
C PHE A 60 0.72 -12.66 -19.08
N SER A 61 -0.37 -13.17 -19.68
CA SER A 61 -1.73 -12.68 -19.47
C SER A 61 -2.23 -12.78 -18.01
N ARG A 62 -1.76 -13.76 -17.22
CA ARG A 62 -2.08 -13.84 -15.78
C ARG A 62 -1.28 -12.84 -14.96
N ALA A 63 0.01 -12.70 -15.23
CA ALA A 63 0.87 -11.74 -14.55
C ALA A 63 0.36 -10.31 -14.75
N TRP A 64 0.05 -9.94 -15.99
CA TRP A 64 -0.51 -8.63 -16.31
C TRP A 64 -1.83 -8.35 -15.57
N ARG A 65 -2.75 -9.33 -15.53
CA ARG A 65 -4.02 -9.17 -14.80
C ARG A 65 -3.80 -8.94 -13.30
N ALA A 66 -2.86 -9.66 -12.70
CA ALA A 66 -2.52 -9.47 -11.29
C ALA A 66 -1.91 -8.08 -11.05
N THR A 67 -1.01 -7.62 -11.93
CA THR A 67 -0.42 -6.29 -11.88
C THR A 67 -1.48 -5.19 -12.02
N MET A 68 -2.42 -5.32 -12.97
CA MET A 68 -3.53 -4.36 -13.12
C MET A 68 -4.41 -4.28 -11.87
N GLY A 69 -4.69 -5.42 -11.24
CA GLY A 69 -5.42 -5.45 -9.96
C GLY A 69 -4.68 -4.69 -8.87
N LYS A 70 -3.35 -4.88 -8.76
CA LYS A 70 -2.50 -4.12 -7.83
C LYS A 70 -2.49 -2.63 -8.15
N MET A 71 -2.39 -2.24 -9.43
CA MET A 71 -2.41 -0.83 -9.84
C MET A 71 -3.69 -0.13 -9.41
N VAL A 72 -4.85 -0.72 -9.70
CA VAL A 72 -6.15 -0.11 -9.33
C VAL A 72 -6.27 -0.01 -7.81
N THR A 73 -5.92 -1.06 -7.09
CA THR A 73 -6.03 -1.09 -5.62
C THR A 73 -5.12 -0.05 -4.97
N TYR A 74 -3.86 0.06 -5.41
CA TYR A 74 -2.91 1.02 -4.85
C TYR A 74 -3.21 2.46 -5.26
N PHE A 75 -3.70 2.67 -6.47
CA PHE A 75 -4.21 3.98 -6.89
C PHE A 75 -5.37 4.45 -6.01
N SER A 76 -6.38 3.60 -5.80
CA SER A 76 -7.52 3.91 -4.93
C SER A 76 -7.09 4.11 -3.47
N PHE A 77 -6.14 3.31 -2.99
CA PHE A 77 -5.62 3.43 -1.64
C PHE A 77 -4.90 4.77 -1.40
N VAL A 78 -4.01 5.17 -2.32
CA VAL A 78 -3.28 6.45 -2.22
C VAL A 78 -4.25 7.63 -2.19
N ILE A 79 -5.25 7.65 -3.07
CA ILE A 79 -6.27 8.71 -3.07
C ILE A 79 -6.99 8.76 -1.73
N MET A 80 -7.47 7.61 -1.23
CA MET A 80 -8.20 7.55 0.03
C MET A 80 -7.37 8.09 1.19
N VAL A 81 -6.12 7.64 1.33
CA VAL A 81 -5.29 8.01 2.48
C VAL A 81 -4.86 9.46 2.42
N VAL A 82 -4.49 9.99 1.24
CA VAL A 82 -4.13 11.41 1.09
C VAL A 82 -5.32 12.30 1.44
N MET A 83 -6.54 11.94 1.00
CA MET A 83 -7.75 12.66 1.36
C MET A 83 -8.03 12.62 2.88
N ILE A 84 -7.78 11.49 3.54
CA ILE A 84 -7.90 11.38 5.00
C ILE A 84 -6.85 12.25 5.71
N ASN A 85 -5.63 12.29 5.20
CA ASN A 85 -4.55 13.10 5.76
C ASN A 85 -4.86 14.59 5.67
N GLU A 86 -5.30 15.07 4.50
CA GLU A 86 -5.73 16.46 4.31
C GLU A 86 -6.96 16.79 5.16
N ALA A 87 -7.95 15.88 5.23
CA ALA A 87 -9.12 16.07 6.09
C ALA A 87 -8.75 16.13 7.58
N SER A 88 -7.63 15.53 7.97
CA SER A 88 -7.07 15.58 9.33
C SER A 88 -6.18 16.81 9.57
N GLY A 89 -6.04 17.68 8.58
CA GLY A 89 -5.18 18.87 8.62
C GLY A 89 -3.69 18.56 8.62
N GLY A 90 -3.27 17.44 8.01
CA GLY A 90 -1.86 17.07 7.84
C GLY A 90 -1.08 16.73 9.12
N ARG A 91 -1.73 16.74 10.29
CA ARG A 91 -1.04 16.66 11.60
C ARG A 91 -0.37 15.32 11.89
N TYR A 92 -0.88 14.24 11.29
CA TYR A 92 -0.47 12.88 11.63
C TYR A 92 0.35 12.18 10.53
N ASN A 93 0.59 12.85 9.38
CA ASN A 93 1.33 12.28 8.24
C ASN A 93 0.84 10.87 7.87
N ILE A 94 -0.48 10.69 7.85
CA ILE A 94 -1.14 9.37 7.72
C ILE A 94 -0.81 8.77 6.36
N ASP A 95 -0.76 9.61 5.34
CA ASP A 95 -0.32 9.30 3.97
C ASP A 95 1.08 8.70 3.94
N ILE A 96 2.02 9.30 4.68
CA ILE A 96 3.40 8.83 4.78
C ILE A 96 3.43 7.42 5.37
N PHE A 97 2.88 7.21 6.56
CA PHE A 97 2.94 5.91 7.23
C PHE A 97 2.21 4.81 6.46
N ALA A 98 1.03 5.11 5.91
CA ALA A 98 0.25 4.13 5.17
C ALA A 98 0.92 3.76 3.85
N CYS A 99 1.41 4.73 3.07
CA CYS A 99 2.09 4.43 1.81
C CYS A 99 3.41 3.69 2.05
N LEU A 100 4.20 4.08 3.07
CA LEU A 100 5.39 3.33 3.46
C LEU A 100 5.08 1.89 3.89
N SER A 101 3.96 1.66 4.58
CA SER A 101 3.56 0.30 4.98
C SER A 101 3.28 -0.59 3.77
N VAL A 102 2.62 -0.05 2.73
CA VAL A 102 2.38 -0.76 1.47
C VAL A 102 3.69 -1.01 0.73
N CYS A 103 4.57 0.00 0.64
CA CYS A 103 5.91 -0.17 0.06
C CYS A 103 6.72 -1.23 0.80
N PHE A 104 6.57 -1.35 2.12
CA PHE A 104 7.26 -2.37 2.91
C PHE A 104 6.73 -3.78 2.63
N ILE A 105 5.40 -3.96 2.55
CA ILE A 105 4.79 -5.26 2.24
C ILE A 105 5.19 -5.73 0.84
N GLU A 106 5.11 -4.85 -0.16
CA GLU A 106 5.54 -5.16 -1.52
C GLU A 106 7.06 -5.31 -1.62
N GLY A 107 7.84 -4.52 -0.88
CA GLY A 107 9.28 -4.69 -0.76
C GLY A 107 9.65 -6.08 -0.25
N CYS A 108 8.91 -6.59 0.74
CA CYS A 108 9.08 -7.96 1.22
C CYS A 108 8.70 -8.99 0.14
N SER A 109 7.65 -8.76 -0.66
CA SER A 109 7.29 -9.60 -1.82
C SER A 109 8.42 -9.65 -2.86
N ILE A 110 8.98 -8.49 -3.20
CA ILE A 110 10.11 -8.35 -4.14
C ILE A 110 11.33 -9.12 -3.64
N ILE A 111 11.71 -8.93 -2.38
CA ILE A 111 12.83 -9.65 -1.74
C ILE A 111 12.57 -11.15 -1.75
N SER A 112 11.35 -11.59 -1.40
CA SER A 112 10.96 -13.01 -1.45
C SER A 112 11.09 -13.59 -2.86
N ASN A 113 10.65 -12.86 -3.89
CA ASN A 113 10.78 -13.27 -5.29
C ASN A 113 12.26 -13.35 -5.74
N ILE A 114 13.15 -12.51 -5.22
CA ILE A 114 14.59 -12.56 -5.51
C ILE A 114 15.28 -13.73 -4.81
N LEU A 115 14.86 -14.08 -3.59
CA LEU A 115 15.54 -15.11 -2.78
C LEU A 115 15.06 -16.54 -3.05
N LYS A 116 13.81 -16.73 -3.52
CA LYS A 116 13.31 -18.07 -3.90
C LYS A 116 14.20 -18.82 -4.90
N PRO A 117 14.70 -18.20 -5.98
CA PRO A 117 15.67 -18.84 -6.90
C PRO A 117 17.01 -19.22 -6.26
N LYS A 118 17.34 -18.67 -5.09
CA LYS A 118 18.56 -18.97 -4.32
C LYS A 118 18.33 -20.01 -3.21
N GLY A 119 17.13 -20.60 -3.12
CA GLY A 119 16.79 -21.62 -2.14
C GLY A 119 16.35 -21.10 -0.76
N TYR A 120 16.10 -19.80 -0.61
CA TYR A 120 15.61 -19.21 0.64
C TYR A 120 14.12 -18.83 0.51
N ASP A 121 13.26 -19.47 1.29
CA ASP A 121 11.84 -19.09 1.41
C ASP A 121 11.67 -17.92 2.38
N PHE A 122 11.70 -16.71 1.85
CA PHE A 122 11.31 -15.52 2.62
C PHE A 122 9.79 -15.53 2.83
N ASN A 123 9.37 -15.89 4.04
CA ASN A 123 7.98 -15.87 4.44
C ASN A 123 7.68 -14.52 5.12
N LEU A 124 6.74 -13.75 4.59
CA LEU A 124 6.37 -12.42 5.09
C LEU A 124 6.03 -12.46 6.59
N ILE A 125 5.39 -13.55 7.05
CA ILE A 125 5.06 -13.81 8.45
C ILE A 125 6.33 -13.90 9.32
N VAL A 126 7.38 -14.55 8.82
CA VAL A 126 8.67 -14.67 9.51
C VAL A 126 9.41 -13.34 9.51
N ALA A 127 9.34 -12.56 8.42
CA ALA A 127 9.94 -11.23 8.36
C ALA A 127 9.27 -10.26 9.35
N ILE A 128 7.93 -10.25 9.42
CA ILE A 128 7.17 -9.49 10.41
C ILE A 128 7.50 -9.99 11.83
N GLY A 129 7.58 -11.31 12.05
CA GLY A 129 7.94 -11.88 13.35
C GLY A 129 9.36 -11.50 13.81
N LEU A 130 10.34 -11.44 12.89
CA LEU A 130 11.70 -10.97 13.18
C LEU A 130 11.74 -9.47 13.46
N PHE A 131 10.95 -8.69 12.73
CA PHE A 131 10.86 -7.25 12.95
C PHE A 131 10.18 -6.93 14.29
N ALA A 132 9.07 -7.62 14.60
CA ALA A 132 8.38 -7.54 15.88
C ALA A 132 9.30 -7.97 17.03
N LYS A 133 10.06 -9.06 16.88
CA LYS A 133 11.06 -9.48 17.87
C LYS A 133 12.12 -8.40 18.12
N LYS A 134 12.60 -7.74 17.07
CA LYS A 134 13.64 -6.72 17.17
C LYS A 134 13.14 -5.41 17.78
N VAL A 135 11.91 -5.00 17.44
CA VAL A 135 11.30 -3.75 17.92
C VAL A 135 10.68 -3.91 19.30
N PHE A 136 10.02 -5.03 19.59
CA PHE A 136 9.30 -5.28 20.84
C PHE A 136 10.05 -6.13 21.87
N LYS A 137 11.27 -6.62 21.58
CA LYS A 137 12.02 -7.56 22.44
C LYS A 137 11.21 -8.80 22.89
N ILE A 138 10.25 -9.23 22.07
CA ILE A 138 9.40 -10.39 22.38
C ILE A 138 10.22 -11.67 22.23
N GLU A 139 10.22 -12.52 23.26
CA GLU A 139 10.94 -13.81 23.26
C GLU A 139 10.27 -14.83 22.32
N LYS A 140 10.99 -15.90 21.97
CA LYS A 140 10.58 -16.83 20.90
C LYS A 140 9.28 -17.60 21.21
N GLU A 141 8.88 -17.72 22.48
CA GLU A 141 7.65 -18.40 22.89
C GLU A 141 6.38 -17.73 22.34
N ASP A 142 6.26 -16.40 22.41
CA ASP A 142 5.00 -15.68 22.09
C ASP A 142 4.67 -15.64 20.58
N LEU A 143 5.69 -15.75 19.73
CA LEU A 143 5.49 -15.77 18.27
C LEU A 143 4.79 -17.05 17.79
N LYS A 144 4.91 -18.16 18.52
CA LYS A 144 4.26 -19.44 18.15
C LYS A 144 2.75 -19.39 18.36
N GLU A 145 2.27 -18.69 19.39
CA GLU A 145 0.83 -18.49 19.63
C GLU A 145 0.16 -17.59 18.59
N VAL A 146 0.89 -16.60 18.05
CA VAL A 146 0.33 -15.68 17.04
C VAL A 146 0.19 -16.33 15.67
N ILE A 147 1.08 -17.27 15.31
CA ILE A 147 1.07 -17.93 14.00
C ILE A 147 0.04 -19.07 13.92
N THR A 148 -0.39 -19.63 15.05
CA THR A 148 -1.33 -20.78 15.09
C THR A 148 -2.82 -20.40 15.18
N LYS A 149 -3.19 -19.13 15.41
CA LYS A 149 -4.61 -18.74 15.61
C LYS A 149 -5.44 -18.54 14.32
N LYS A 150 -5.21 -19.32 13.27
CA LYS A 150 -6.02 -19.24 12.03
C LYS A 150 -6.46 -20.58 11.42
N GLU A 151 -6.73 -21.58 12.24
CA GLU A 151 -7.72 -22.65 11.99
C GLU A 151 -8.26 -22.95 13.41
N GLU A 152 -9.52 -22.84 13.79
CA GLU A 152 -10.78 -23.22 13.17
C GLU A 152 -11.90 -22.34 13.75
N ASP A 153 -12.88 -21.95 12.93
CA ASP A 153 -14.27 -21.90 13.40
C ASP A 153 -15.16 -22.21 12.20
N LYS A 154 -15.33 -23.52 11.97
CA LYS A 154 -16.53 -24.05 11.34
C LYS A 154 -17.60 -24.11 12.43
N LYS A 155 -18.68 -23.36 12.25
CA LYS A 155 -20.02 -23.84 12.53
C LYS A 155 -20.96 -23.40 11.43
#